data_AF-A0A7Y3E0P8-F1
#
_entry.id   AF-A0A7Y3E0P8-F1
#
_cell.length_a   1.000
_cell.length_b   1.000
_cell.length_c   1.000
_cell.angle_alpha   90.00
_cell.angle_beta   90.00
_cell.angle_gamma   90.00
#
_symmetry.space_group_name_H-M   'P 1'
#
loop_
_entity.id
_entity.type
_entity.pdbx_description
1 polymer ?
#
loop_
_entity_poly.entity_id
_entity_poly.type
_entity_poly.pdbx_seq_one_letter_code
_entity_poly.pdbx_strand_id
1 'polypeptide(L)'
;ILKKVSEPSEKRVKQVFNSVEKLHVANDHMFFATLYKDIQDIFPFFSSRDVRNIQSAISLRLTDFDLEEEWFSNPDLYFKQDYDTKFNMLRELMKSNMKGLNFSDIRRQEVIRYLDNVATIADTDFNRKVEARVNQLNIEAEARNQISKS
;
A
#
# COMPACT_ATOMS: atom_id res chain seq x y z
N ILE A 1 6.07 15.54 -2.66
CA ILE A 1 6.82 14.51 -1.89
C ILE A 1 5.87 13.83 -0.90
N LEU A 2 5.74 12.51 -0.95
CA LEU A 2 4.94 11.77 0.03
C LEU A 2 5.57 11.89 1.42
N LYS A 3 4.81 12.33 2.43
CA LYS A 3 5.29 12.47 3.82
C LYS A 3 5.80 11.14 4.34
N LYS A 4 6.97 11.09 4.98
CA LYS A 4 7.52 9.86 5.59
C LYS A 4 6.47 9.21 6.51
N VAL A 5 6.24 7.92 6.33
CA VAL A 5 5.37 7.11 7.20
C VAL A 5 6.22 6.07 7.90
N SER A 6 6.20 6.07 9.23
CA SER A 6 6.96 5.12 10.06
C SER A 6 6.07 4.03 10.66
N GLU A 7 4.79 4.31 10.88
CA GLU A 7 3.84 3.41 11.52
C GLU A 7 2.44 3.52 10.87
N PRO A 8 1.63 2.45 10.90
CA PRO A 8 0.24 2.51 10.46
C PRO A 8 -0.60 3.45 11.32
N SER A 9 -1.49 4.21 10.67
CA SER A 9 -2.49 5.02 11.38
C SER A 9 -3.74 4.22 11.76
N GLU A 10 -4.08 3.18 10.99
CA GLU A 10 -5.29 2.40 11.23
C GLU A 10 -5.11 1.41 12.36
N LYS A 11 -6.01 1.43 13.35
CA LYS A 11 -5.84 0.70 14.62
C LYS A 11 -5.61 -0.79 14.44
N ARG A 12 -6.40 -1.44 13.57
CA ARG A 12 -6.28 -2.88 13.28
C ARG A 12 -4.96 -3.20 12.58
N VAL A 13 -4.55 -2.36 11.63
CA VAL A 13 -3.27 -2.52 10.92
C VAL A 13 -2.10 -2.34 11.87
N LYS A 14 -2.15 -1.31 12.73
CA LYS A 14 -1.12 -1.03 13.75
C LYS A 14 -0.95 -2.18 14.74
N GLN A 15 -2.05 -2.80 15.17
CA GLN A 15 -2.01 -3.95 16.07
C GLN A 15 -1.28 -5.15 15.44
N VAL A 16 -1.62 -5.49 14.20
CA VAL A 16 -0.94 -6.58 13.46
C VAL A 16 0.51 -6.22 13.23
N PHE A 17 0.79 -5.03 12.71
CA PHE A 17 2.15 -4.56 12.42
C PHE A 17 3.07 -4.65 13.65
N ASN A 18 2.62 -4.15 14.81
CA ASN A 18 3.37 -4.20 16.06
C ASN A 18 3.54 -5.63 16.60
N SER A 19 2.62 -6.55 16.28
CA SER A 19 2.75 -7.96 16.63
C SER A 19 3.86 -8.61 15.83
N VAL A 20 3.88 -8.38 14.51
CA VAL A 20 4.87 -8.95 13.59
C VAL A 20 6.28 -8.36 13.82
N GLU A 21 6.39 -7.07 14.15
CA GLU A 21 7.68 -6.43 14.46
C GLU A 21 8.39 -7.07 15.67
N LYS A 22 7.64 -7.71 16.59
CA LYS A 22 8.23 -8.43 17.72
C LYS A 22 8.81 -9.78 17.32
N LEU A 23 8.36 -10.34 16.19
CA LEU A 23 8.75 -11.67 15.70
C LEU A 23 9.85 -11.60 14.65
N HIS A 24 9.85 -10.55 13.83
CA HIS A 24 10.76 -10.39 12.70
C HIS A 24 11.31 -8.98 12.65
N VAL A 25 12.55 -8.83 12.18
CA VAL A 25 13.12 -7.52 11.86
C VAL A 25 12.31 -6.90 10.73
N ALA A 26 11.87 -5.66 10.87
CA ALA A 26 10.95 -4.97 9.95
C ALA A 26 11.42 -4.83 8.48
N ASN A 27 12.68 -5.20 8.20
CA ASN A 27 13.27 -5.17 6.86
C ASN A 27 13.41 -6.57 6.22
N ASP A 28 13.04 -7.63 6.95
CA ASP A 28 13.15 -9.02 6.49
C ASP A 28 11.97 -9.41 5.59
N HIS A 29 12.20 -10.28 4.62
CA HIS A 29 11.14 -10.85 3.80
C HIS A 29 10.10 -11.58 4.64
N MET A 30 10.53 -12.26 5.71
CA MET A 30 9.61 -12.94 6.64
C MET A 30 8.67 -11.97 7.37
N PHE A 31 9.15 -10.77 7.72
CA PHE A 31 8.28 -9.74 8.30
C PHE A 31 7.08 -9.45 7.39
N PHE A 32 7.34 -9.19 6.10
CA PHE A 32 6.26 -8.87 5.16
C PHE A 32 5.36 -10.06 4.86
N ALA A 33 5.91 -11.27 4.78
CA ALA A 33 5.12 -12.48 4.55
C ALA A 33 4.12 -12.72 5.70
N THR A 34 4.60 -12.69 6.94
CA THR A 34 3.77 -12.83 8.14
C THR A 34 2.76 -11.68 8.24
N LEU A 35 3.19 -10.44 7.99
CA LEU A 35 2.30 -9.27 7.96
C LEU A 35 1.16 -9.44 6.97
N TYR A 36 1.44 -9.83 5.72
CA TYR A 36 0.38 -10.02 4.72
C TYR A 36 -0.57 -11.16 5.08
N LYS A 37 -0.06 -12.22 5.71
CA LYS A 37 -0.88 -13.33 6.17
C LYS A 37 -1.84 -12.90 7.29
N ASP A 38 -1.33 -12.20 8.30
CA ASP A 38 -2.15 -11.72 9.42
C ASP A 38 -3.15 -10.64 8.98
N ILE A 39 -2.77 -9.78 8.02
CA ILE A 39 -3.67 -8.82 7.37
C ILE A 39 -4.81 -9.55 6.64
N GLN A 40 -4.50 -10.63 5.92
CA GLN A 40 -5.52 -11.41 5.22
C GLN A 40 -6.53 -12.04 6.19
N ASP A 41 -6.08 -12.45 7.38
CA ASP A 41 -6.96 -13.04 8.39
C ASP A 41 -7.96 -12.02 8.95
N ILE A 42 -7.57 -10.74 9.06
CA ILE A 42 -8.48 -9.64 9.49
C ILE A 42 -9.28 -9.02 8.34
N PHE A 43 -8.76 -9.06 7.11
CA PHE A 43 -9.39 -8.53 5.90
C PHE A 43 -9.46 -9.62 4.83
N PRO A 44 -10.50 -10.48 4.83
CA PRO A 44 -10.58 -11.63 3.92
C PRO A 44 -10.59 -11.29 2.43
N PHE A 45 -10.88 -10.03 2.07
CA PHE A 45 -10.81 -9.55 0.69
C PHE A 45 -9.39 -9.17 0.25
N PHE A 46 -8.46 -9.00 1.20
CA PHE A 46 -7.04 -8.77 0.91
C PHE A 46 -6.43 -10.03 0.28
N SER A 47 -5.73 -9.84 -0.84
CA SER A 47 -5.39 -10.92 -1.75
C SER A 47 -4.02 -10.74 -2.41
N SER A 48 -3.63 -11.71 -3.23
CA SER A 48 -2.42 -11.59 -4.07
C SER A 48 -2.46 -10.38 -5.01
N ARG A 49 -3.64 -9.88 -5.38
CA ARG A 49 -3.79 -8.66 -6.19
C ARG A 49 -3.27 -7.45 -5.43
N ASP A 50 -3.57 -7.36 -4.15
CA ASP A 50 -3.14 -6.26 -3.29
C ASP A 50 -1.62 -6.26 -3.10
N VAL A 51 -1.03 -7.44 -2.89
CA VAL A 51 0.43 -7.59 -2.83
C VAL A 51 1.08 -7.12 -4.14
N ARG A 52 0.52 -7.47 -5.31
CA ARG A 52 1.00 -6.96 -6.61
C ARG A 52 0.85 -5.44 -6.71
N ASN A 53 -0.25 -4.86 -6.24
CA ASN A 53 -0.45 -3.42 -6.26
C ASN A 53 0.59 -2.68 -5.40
N ILE A 54 0.91 -3.23 -4.22
CA ILE A 54 1.99 -2.72 -3.36
C ILE A 54 3.33 -2.77 -4.11
N GLN A 55 3.64 -3.88 -4.78
CA GLN A 55 4.88 -4.01 -5.57
C GLN A 55 4.94 -2.99 -6.72
N SER A 56 3.82 -2.75 -7.40
CA SER A 56 3.74 -1.71 -8.44
C SER A 56 3.98 -0.32 -7.88
N ALA A 57 3.41 0.01 -6.71
CA ALA A 57 3.63 1.29 -6.04
C ALA A 57 5.10 1.50 -5.64
N ILE A 58 5.75 0.45 -5.11
CA ILE A 58 7.18 0.47 -4.79
C ILE A 58 8.00 0.69 -6.05
N SER A 59 7.72 -0.08 -7.12
CA SER A 59 8.47 0.00 -8.37
C SER A 59 8.36 1.39 -8.99
N LEU A 60 7.13 1.91 -9.09
CA LEU A 60 6.88 3.26 -9.59
C LEU A 60 7.66 4.30 -8.79
N ARG A 61 7.61 4.23 -7.45
CA ARG A 61 8.34 5.18 -6.60
C ARG A 61 9.86 5.10 -6.76
N LEU A 62 10.41 3.92 -7.06
CA LEU A 62 11.86 3.78 -7.32
C LEU A 62 12.23 4.35 -8.68
N THR A 63 11.40 4.11 -9.70
CA THR A 63 11.70 4.45 -11.10
C THR A 63 11.15 5.81 -11.54
N ASP A 64 10.50 6.56 -10.65
CA ASP A 64 9.97 7.90 -10.92
C ASP A 64 11.10 8.94 -10.89
N PHE A 65 11.98 8.89 -11.89
CA PHE A 65 13.06 9.84 -12.11
C PHE A 65 13.13 10.23 -13.57
N ASP A 66 13.59 11.46 -13.82
CA ASP A 66 13.87 11.94 -15.16
C ASP A 66 15.26 11.47 -15.61
N LEU A 67 15.41 11.27 -16.93
CA LEU A 67 16.72 11.06 -17.54
C LEU A 67 17.42 12.41 -17.71
N GLU A 68 18.75 12.42 -17.65
CA GLU A 68 19.52 13.66 -17.84
C GLU A 68 19.31 14.22 -19.25
N GLU A 69 19.00 15.51 -19.35
CA GLU A 69 18.70 16.17 -20.64
C GLU A 69 19.87 16.05 -21.64
N GLU A 70 21.11 16.04 -21.14
CA GLU A 70 22.32 15.94 -21.95
C GLU A 70 22.39 14.61 -22.73
N TRP A 71 21.80 13.53 -22.21
CA TRP A 71 21.80 12.22 -22.85
C TRP A 71 21.05 12.24 -24.19
N PHE A 72 20.05 13.12 -24.34
CA PHE A 72 19.30 13.28 -25.58
C PHE A 72 20.05 14.13 -26.60
N SER A 73 20.80 15.12 -26.14
CA SER A 73 21.62 15.99 -26.99
C SER A 73 22.92 15.31 -27.46
N ASN A 74 23.46 14.41 -26.64
CA ASN A 74 24.65 13.63 -26.94
C ASN A 74 24.44 12.13 -26.65
N PRO A 75 24.05 11.34 -27.67
CA PRO A 75 23.78 9.90 -27.52
C PRO A 75 24.98 9.06 -27.07
N ASP A 76 26.20 9.57 -27.25
CA ASP A 76 27.42 8.88 -26.78
C ASP A 76 27.49 8.86 -25.24
N LEU A 77 26.76 9.73 -24.52
CA LEU A 77 26.77 9.73 -23.05
C LEU A 77 25.97 8.59 -22.42
N TYR A 78 24.92 8.10 -23.09
CA TYR A 78 24.04 7.07 -22.54
C TYR A 78 23.56 6.06 -23.59
N PHE A 79 22.84 6.50 -24.62
CA PHE A 79 22.12 5.57 -25.51
C PHE A 79 23.04 4.57 -26.24
N LYS A 80 24.25 4.99 -26.61
CA LYS A 80 25.26 4.14 -27.27
C LYS A 80 26.19 3.39 -26.32
N GLN A 81 26.09 3.62 -25.01
CA GLN A 81 26.86 2.89 -24.01
C GLN A 81 26.44 1.41 -23.99
N ASP A 82 27.34 0.56 -23.50
CA ASP A 82 27.04 -0.86 -23.29
C ASP A 82 25.96 -1.07 -22.21
N TYR A 83 25.46 -2.29 -22.13
CA TYR A 83 24.35 -2.63 -21.23
C TYR A 83 24.67 -2.38 -19.76
N ASP A 84 25.84 -2.83 -19.29
CA ASP A 84 26.21 -2.75 -17.87
C ASP A 84 26.44 -1.28 -17.47
N THR A 85 27.04 -0.49 -18.35
CA THR A 85 27.19 0.95 -18.15
C THR A 85 25.83 1.64 -18.04
N LYS A 86 24.91 1.43 -19.00
CA LYS A 86 23.55 2.01 -18.94
C LYS A 86 22.79 1.58 -17.70
N PHE A 87 22.86 0.31 -17.36
CA PHE A 87 22.20 -0.24 -16.18
C PHE A 87 22.69 0.43 -14.90
N ASN A 88 24.01 0.60 -14.75
CA ASN A 88 24.57 1.29 -13.58
C ASN A 88 24.17 2.78 -13.54
N MET A 89 24.16 3.48 -14.67
CA MET A 89 23.70 4.87 -14.74
C MET A 89 22.24 5.00 -14.27
N LEU A 90 21.34 4.13 -14.75
CA LEU A 90 19.94 4.11 -14.30
C LEU A 90 19.82 3.75 -12.80
N ARG A 91 20.68 2.87 -12.28
CA ARG A 91 20.71 2.55 -10.85
C ARG A 91 21.11 3.74 -10.00
N GLU A 92 22.02 4.59 -10.47
CA GLU A 92 22.39 5.80 -9.75
C GLU A 92 21.24 6.83 -9.74
N LEU A 93 20.52 7.01 -10.85
CA LEU A 93 19.29 7.80 -10.89
C LEU A 93 18.25 7.26 -9.89
N MET A 94 18.02 5.94 -9.91
CA MET A 94 17.13 5.27 -8.95
C MET A 94 17.55 5.51 -7.50
N LYS A 95 18.85 5.40 -7.17
CA LYS A 95 19.37 5.67 -5.81
C LYS A 95 19.18 7.12 -5.40
N SER A 96 19.50 8.05 -6.29
CA SER A 96 19.26 9.49 -6.06
C SER A 96 17.78 9.78 -5.81
N ASN A 97 16.90 9.08 -6.54
CA ASN A 97 15.46 9.20 -6.39
C ASN A 97 14.94 8.69 -5.03
N MET A 98 15.65 7.77 -4.37
CA MET A 98 15.28 7.31 -3.03
C MET A 98 15.46 8.38 -1.92
N LYS A 99 16.08 9.53 -2.23
CA LYS A 99 16.26 10.68 -1.31
C LYS A 99 16.80 10.29 0.07
N GLY A 100 17.84 9.44 0.09
CA GLY A 100 18.49 8.97 1.32
C GLY A 100 17.79 7.82 2.03
N LEU A 101 16.66 7.34 1.51
CA LEU A 101 16.05 6.08 1.93
C LEU A 101 16.74 4.90 1.25
N ASN A 102 16.65 3.72 1.86
CA ASN A 102 16.94 2.47 1.18
C ASN A 102 15.66 1.80 0.66
N PHE A 103 15.82 0.73 -0.12
CA PHE A 103 14.70 -0.05 -0.65
C PHE A 103 13.73 -0.52 0.44
N SER A 104 14.24 -0.95 1.59
CA SER A 104 13.41 -1.47 2.68
C SER A 104 12.54 -0.38 3.31
N ASP A 105 13.08 0.82 3.48
CA ASP A 105 12.32 1.96 3.98
C ASP A 105 11.18 2.34 3.04
N ILE A 106 11.42 2.31 1.72
CA ILE A 106 10.40 2.55 0.70
C ILE A 106 9.34 1.45 0.73
N ARG A 107 9.76 0.18 0.71
CA ARG A 107 8.86 -0.97 0.80
C ARG A 107 7.95 -0.89 2.01
N ARG A 108 8.51 -0.61 3.19
CA ARG A 108 7.75 -0.46 4.43
C ARG A 108 6.73 0.67 4.33
N GLN A 109 7.14 1.83 3.80
CA GLN A 109 6.23 2.96 3.62
C GLN A 109 5.06 2.64 2.70
N GLU A 110 5.30 2.03 1.54
CA GLU A 110 4.24 1.70 0.59
C GLU A 110 3.31 0.60 1.13
N VAL A 111 3.86 -0.37 1.87
CA VAL A 111 3.06 -1.37 2.58
C VAL A 111 2.14 -0.71 3.59
N ILE A 112 2.66 0.16 4.46
CA ILE A 112 1.85 0.82 5.48
C ILE A 112 0.72 1.63 4.83
N ARG A 113 1.02 2.47 3.83
CA ARG A 113 0.02 3.27 3.12
C ARG A 113 -1.10 2.41 2.53
N TYR A 114 -0.72 1.31 1.88
CA TYR A 114 -1.69 0.45 1.23
C TYR A 114 -2.57 -0.26 2.25
N LEU A 115 -1.98 -0.76 3.33
CA LEU A 115 -2.73 -1.46 4.39
C LEU A 115 -3.67 -0.53 5.15
N ASP A 116 -3.26 0.71 5.43
CA ASP A 116 -4.14 1.72 5.99
C ASP A 116 -5.34 1.97 5.05
N ASN A 117 -5.10 2.14 3.75
CA ASN A 117 -6.18 2.28 2.77
C ASN A 117 -7.12 1.06 2.73
N VAL A 118 -6.58 -0.16 2.84
CA VAL A 118 -7.38 -1.40 2.93
C VAL A 118 -8.32 -1.36 4.13
N ALA A 119 -7.83 -0.94 5.31
CA ALA A 119 -8.64 -0.82 6.50
C ALA A 119 -9.72 0.26 6.36
N THR A 120 -9.38 1.42 5.81
CA THR A 120 -10.36 2.50 5.55
C THR A 120 -11.47 2.04 4.59
N ILE A 121 -11.13 1.28 3.55
CA ILE A 121 -12.12 0.70 2.62
C ILE A 121 -13.02 -0.31 3.35
N ALA A 122 -12.46 -1.16 4.20
CA ALA A 122 -13.24 -2.13 4.99
C ALA A 122 -14.24 -1.43 5.92
N ASP A 123 -13.82 -0.37 6.61
CA ASP A 123 -14.69 0.39 7.51
C ASP A 123 -15.79 1.14 6.76
N THR A 124 -15.46 1.69 5.59
CA THR A 124 -16.45 2.33 4.72
C THR A 124 -17.50 1.32 4.23
N ASP A 125 -17.08 0.13 3.79
CA ASP A 125 -18.01 -0.92 3.36
C ASP A 125 -18.88 -1.44 4.51
N PHE A 126 -18.30 -1.59 5.70
CA PHE A 126 -19.05 -1.97 6.90
C PHE A 126 -20.12 -0.93 7.26
N ASN A 127 -19.74 0.35 7.33
CA ASN A 127 -20.67 1.43 7.66
C ASN A 127 -21.84 1.51 6.69
N ARG A 128 -21.56 1.35 5.38
CA ARG A 128 -22.59 1.29 4.34
C ARG A 128 -23.56 0.12 4.53
N LYS A 129 -23.06 -1.07 4.91
CA LYS A 129 -23.90 -2.25 5.20
C LYS A 129 -24.77 -2.03 6.44
N VAL A 130 -24.22 -1.40 7.49
CA VAL A 130 -24.96 -1.06 8.70
C VAL A 130 -26.09 -0.08 8.37
N GLU A 131 -25.79 0.99 7.64
CA GLU A 131 -26.78 2.00 7.23
C GLU A 131 -27.93 1.36 6.43
N ALA A 132 -27.60 0.52 5.45
CA ALA A 132 -28.60 -0.22 4.67
C ALA A 132 -29.49 -1.10 5.56
N ARG A 133 -28.90 -1.79 6.55
CA ARG A 133 -29.64 -2.65 7.46
C ARG A 133 -30.53 -1.86 8.43
N VAL A 134 -30.05 -0.73 8.94
CA VAL A 134 -30.85 0.18 9.79
C VAL A 134 -32.05 0.70 9.02
N ASN A 135 -31.87 1.14 7.78
CA ASN A 135 -32.98 1.60 6.93
C ASN A 135 -34.02 0.48 6.71
N GLN A 136 -33.57 -0.75 6.43
CA GLN A 136 -34.46 -1.89 6.27
C GLN A 136 -35.27 -2.18 7.55
N LEU A 137 -34.64 -2.15 8.72
CA LEU A 137 -35.32 -2.37 10.00
C LEU A 137 -36.37 -1.29 10.29
N ASN A 138 -36.09 -0.03 9.94
CA ASN A 138 -37.05 1.07 10.09
C ASN A 138 -38.27 0.88 9.18
N ILE A 139 -38.07 0.47 7.92
CA ILE A 139 -39.16 0.15 6.99
C ILE A 139 -40.02 -1.00 7.53
N GLU A 140 -39.40 -2.07 8.03
CA GLU A 140 -40.10 -3.21 8.63
C GLU A 140 -40.90 -2.80 9.88
N ALA A 141 -40.34 -1.94 10.74
CA ALA A 141 -41.02 -1.42 11.92
C ALA A 141 -42.24 -0.57 11.56
N GLU A 142 -42.11 0.33 10.59
CA GLU A 142 -43.21 1.18 10.13
C GLU A 142 -44.32 0.37 9.45
N ALA A 143 -43.96 -0.63 8.63
CA ALA A 143 -44.93 -1.54 8.04
C ALA A 143 -45.74 -2.29 9.11
N ARG A 144 -45.09 -2.79 10.18
CA ARG A 144 -45.78 -3.43 11.32
C ARG A 144 -46.73 -2.46 12.03
N ASN A 145 -46.33 -1.21 12.23
CA ASN A 145 -47.17 -0.19 12.84
C ASN A 145 -48.44 0.07 12.01
N GLN A 146 -48.33 0.12 10.68
CA GLN A 146 -49.48 0.33 9.79
C GLN A 146 -50.45 -0.85 9.80
N ILE A 147 -49.94 -2.09 9.81
CA ILE A 147 -50.76 -3.30 9.95
C ILE A 147 -51.53 -3.27 11.28
N SER A 148 -50.88 -2.89 12.39
CA SER A 148 -51.54 -2.84 13.71
C SER A 148 -52.64 -1.79 13.84
N LYS A 149 -52.65 -0.78 12.97
CA LYS A 149 -53.64 0.31 12.94
C LYS A 149 -54.81 0.05 11.97
N SER A 150 -54.71 -1.01 11.16
CA SER A 150 -55.73 -1.44 10.20
C SER A 150 -56.62 -2.53 10.80
#